data_AF-A0A1A9EX30-F1
#
_entry.id   AF-A0A1A9EX30-F1
#
_cell.length_a   1.000
_cell.length_b   1.000
_cell.length_c   1.000
_cell.angle_alpha   90.00
_cell.angle_beta   90.00
_cell.angle_gamma   90.00
#
_symmetry.space_group_name_H-M   'P 1'
#
loop_
_entity.id
_entity.type
_entity.pdbx_description
1 polymer ?
#
loop_
_entity_poly.entity_id
_entity_poly.type
_entity_poly.pdbx_seq_one_letter_code
_entity_poly.pdbx_strand_id
1 'polypeptide(L)'
;MHLPNFRLFLPALLLAGCSSTPPPSVVTPPPEPAPRQTDIFPDKVRPQITALRADPGELARSFVDDYQRQVLYSGQHAATLAREYQFRENRWSTQQDRLMMVFDNDSGDSGFVAWSLSRNATATSLRVQDSMIGQRFALILRPARLCFAVNAAQAPSWSTGRWAYDPIRPGSFECNGLTNSSAFKPGTRLPALLGAYFSEGDAVLMFDSRGQRDAIAGVLAQLFPYLTFSPR
;
A
#
# COMPACT_ATOMS: atom_id res chain seq x y z
N MET A 1 -61.13 35.99 -44.59
CA MET A 1 -62.35 35.19 -44.88
C MET A 1 -61.93 33.79 -45.29
N HIS A 2 -62.74 32.81 -44.91
CA HIS A 2 -62.54 31.35 -44.92
C HIS A 2 -62.05 30.71 -46.24
N LEU A 3 -61.06 29.80 -46.10
CA LEU A 3 -60.93 28.37 -46.55
C LEU A 3 -61.29 27.97 -48.01
N PRO A 4 -60.95 26.77 -48.54
CA PRO A 4 -59.97 25.73 -48.15
C PRO A 4 -59.25 25.00 -49.34
N ASN A 5 -58.48 23.95 -48.99
CA ASN A 5 -58.43 22.62 -49.62
C ASN A 5 -57.47 22.25 -50.79
N PHE A 6 -56.74 21.15 -50.51
CA PHE A 6 -56.36 20.03 -51.39
C PHE A 6 -55.41 20.28 -52.57
N ARG A 7 -54.22 19.65 -52.54
CA ARG A 7 -53.91 18.42 -53.32
C ARG A 7 -52.45 17.96 -53.15
N LEU A 8 -52.31 16.64 -53.10
CA LEU A 8 -51.09 15.85 -53.29
C LEU A 8 -50.29 16.26 -54.53
N PHE A 9 -48.96 16.22 -54.43
CA PHE A 9 -48.06 15.89 -55.54
C PHE A 9 -46.78 15.21 -55.02
N LEU A 10 -46.62 13.92 -55.32
CA LEU A 10 -45.31 13.28 -55.52
C LEU A 10 -44.80 13.76 -56.89
N PRO A 11 -43.52 14.13 -57.03
CA PRO A 11 -42.53 13.20 -57.59
C PRO A 11 -41.12 13.47 -56.96
N ALA A 12 -40.00 12.85 -57.27
CA ALA A 12 -39.54 11.97 -58.33
C ALA A 12 -38.37 11.14 -57.77
N LEU A 13 -38.29 9.91 -58.26
CA LEU A 13 -37.14 9.01 -58.18
C LEU A 13 -35.96 9.55 -59.03
N LEU A 14 -34.75 9.13 -58.64
CA LEU A 14 -33.50 8.96 -59.40
C LEU A 14 -32.35 9.92 -59.04
N LEU A 15 -31.30 9.37 -58.42
CA LEU A 15 -30.01 9.11 -59.09
C LEU A 15 -29.07 8.43 -58.09
N ALA A 16 -28.99 7.10 -58.17
CA ALA A 16 -27.97 6.31 -57.49
C ALA A 16 -26.62 6.53 -58.21
N GLY A 17 -25.74 7.31 -57.61
CA GLY A 17 -24.32 7.35 -57.94
C GLY A 17 -23.56 6.38 -57.05
N CYS A 18 -23.01 5.32 -57.64
CA CYS A 18 -22.12 4.37 -56.96
C CYS A 18 -20.78 5.06 -56.63
N SER A 19 -20.61 5.57 -55.41
CA SER A 19 -19.27 5.75 -54.84
C SER A 19 -18.92 4.47 -54.08
N SER A 20 -17.93 3.74 -54.60
CA SER A 20 -17.33 2.63 -53.87
C SER A 20 -16.65 3.18 -52.61
N THR A 21 -17.04 2.65 -51.46
CA THR A 21 -16.40 2.91 -50.17
C THR A 21 -14.89 2.63 -50.29
N PRO A 22 -14.02 3.54 -49.80
CA PRO A 22 -12.58 3.27 -49.74
C PRO A 22 -12.33 1.98 -48.95
N PRO A 23 -11.37 1.13 -49.36
CA PRO A 23 -11.03 -0.04 -48.57
C PRO A 23 -10.62 0.41 -47.16
N PRO A 24 -11.08 -0.31 -46.12
CA PRO A 24 -10.76 0.05 -44.75
C PRO A 24 -9.24 0.06 -44.57
N SER A 25 -8.73 1.13 -43.95
CA SER A 25 -7.33 1.20 -43.55
C SER A 25 -7.01 -0.04 -42.72
N VAL A 26 -5.99 -0.80 -43.15
CA VAL A 26 -5.45 -1.90 -42.37
C VAL A 26 -4.89 -1.29 -41.10
N VAL A 27 -5.66 -1.30 -40.02
CA VAL A 27 -5.19 -0.95 -38.69
C VAL A 27 -4.24 -2.06 -38.30
N THR A 28 -2.95 -1.84 -38.47
CA THR A 28 -1.93 -2.69 -37.86
C THR A 28 -2.20 -2.65 -36.36
N PRO A 29 -2.46 -3.79 -35.70
CA PRO A 29 -2.62 -3.81 -34.25
C PRO A 29 -1.38 -3.15 -33.64
N PRO A 30 -1.55 -2.28 -32.63
CA PRO A 30 -0.40 -1.72 -31.93
C PRO A 30 0.50 -2.89 -31.46
N PRO A 31 1.84 -2.74 -31.56
CA PRO A 31 2.75 -3.79 -31.15
C PRO A 31 2.40 -4.25 -29.74
N GLU A 32 2.25 -5.56 -29.58
CA GLU A 32 1.93 -6.15 -28.29
C GLU A 32 3.01 -5.72 -27.29
N PRO A 33 2.64 -5.15 -26.13
CA PRO A 33 3.63 -4.67 -25.18
C PRO A 33 4.54 -5.81 -24.77
N ALA A 34 5.86 -5.57 -24.81
CA ALA A 34 6.86 -6.57 -24.46
C ALA A 34 6.51 -7.22 -23.11
N PRO A 35 6.66 -8.55 -22.98
CA PRO A 35 6.30 -9.25 -21.76
C PRO A 35 7.08 -8.65 -20.59
N ARG A 36 6.34 -8.24 -19.55
CA ARG A 36 6.93 -7.73 -18.31
C ARG A 36 7.83 -8.80 -17.73
N GLN A 37 9.12 -8.49 -17.59
CA GLN A 37 10.09 -9.38 -17.00
C GLN A 37 10.21 -9.06 -15.51
N THR A 38 10.00 -10.08 -14.68
CA THR A 38 10.16 -9.98 -13.23
C THR A 38 10.96 -11.17 -12.73
N ASP A 39 12.07 -10.88 -12.07
CA ASP A 39 12.92 -11.87 -11.42
C ASP A 39 12.93 -11.63 -9.90
N ILE A 40 12.82 -12.71 -9.12
CA ILE A 40 12.77 -12.65 -7.65
C ILE A 40 13.83 -13.58 -7.08
N PHE A 41 14.67 -13.02 -6.22
CA PHE A 41 15.76 -13.75 -5.59
C PHE A 41 15.69 -13.60 -4.07
N PRO A 42 15.88 -14.69 -3.30
CA PRO A 42 16.12 -14.59 -1.87
C PRO A 42 17.26 -13.61 -1.60
N ASP A 43 17.09 -12.77 -0.59
CA ASP A 43 18.09 -11.80 -0.20
C ASP A 43 18.33 -11.80 1.30
N LYS A 44 19.59 -11.90 1.71
CA LYS A 44 19.93 -11.98 3.13
C LYS A 44 19.71 -10.61 3.78
N VAL A 45 18.87 -10.58 4.81
CA VAL A 45 18.75 -9.43 5.71
C VAL A 45 19.95 -9.42 6.64
N ARG A 46 20.55 -8.24 6.82
CA ARG A 46 21.60 -8.02 7.82
C ARG A 46 21.10 -6.89 8.71
N PRO A 47 20.30 -7.21 9.76
CA PRO A 47 19.73 -6.18 10.62
C PRO A 47 20.84 -5.27 11.14
N GLN A 48 20.79 -4.00 10.76
CA GLN A 48 21.72 -3.01 11.28
C GLN A 48 21.14 -2.54 12.60
N ILE A 49 21.54 -3.22 13.67
CA ILE A 49 21.32 -2.73 15.03
C ILE A 49 22.34 -1.61 15.22
N THR A 50 22.10 -0.46 14.58
CA THR A 50 22.78 0.76 14.99
C THR A 50 22.47 0.94 16.47
N ALA A 51 23.51 1.15 17.28
CA ALA A 51 23.38 1.50 18.69
C ALA A 51 22.77 2.91 18.82
N LEU A 52 21.53 3.05 18.41
CA LEU A 52 20.68 4.19 18.63
C LEU A 52 19.70 3.65 19.68
N ARG A 53 19.56 4.14 20.92
CA ARG A 53 19.25 5.54 21.26
C ARG A 53 18.30 6.24 20.27
N ALA A 54 17.67 5.50 19.35
CA ALA A 54 16.70 6.06 18.43
C ALA A 54 15.49 6.40 19.27
N ASP A 55 15.15 7.68 19.30
CA ASP A 55 13.89 8.13 19.86
C ASP A 55 12.78 7.31 19.16
N PRO A 56 11.92 6.60 19.90
CA PRO A 56 10.74 5.94 19.35
C PRO A 56 9.97 6.80 18.34
N GLY A 57 9.99 8.12 18.51
CA GLY A 57 9.39 9.06 17.57
C GLY A 57 10.14 9.24 16.26
N GLU A 58 11.46 9.14 16.23
CA GLU A 58 12.24 9.10 14.97
C GLU A 58 11.96 7.81 14.20
N LEU A 59 11.78 6.70 14.91
CA LEU A 59 11.46 5.40 14.32
C LEU A 59 10.07 5.39 13.70
N ALA A 60 9.08 5.91 14.44
CA ALA A 60 7.72 6.05 13.96
C ALA A 60 7.65 6.95 12.73
N ARG A 61 8.35 8.09 12.75
CA ARG A 61 8.46 9.00 11.60
C ARG A 61 9.14 8.35 10.41
N SER A 62 10.30 7.71 10.60
CA SER A 62 11.02 7.03 9.51
C SER A 62 10.16 5.98 8.83
N PHE A 63 9.36 5.25 9.60
CA PHE A 63 8.45 4.24 9.06
C PHE A 63 7.33 4.85 8.19
N VAL A 64 6.72 5.93 8.68
CA VAL A 64 5.65 6.62 7.95
C VAL A 64 6.20 7.34 6.70
N ASP A 65 7.37 7.97 6.82
CA ASP A 65 8.08 8.63 5.72
C ASP A 65 8.49 7.64 4.62
N ASP A 66 9.08 6.50 4.99
CA ASP A 66 9.45 5.45 4.05
C ASP A 66 8.22 4.97 3.28
N TYR A 67 7.11 4.75 3.99
CA TYR A 67 5.86 4.31 3.37
C TYR A 67 5.32 5.34 2.37
N GLN A 68 5.37 6.64 2.68
CA GLN A 68 4.96 7.71 1.77
C GLN A 68 5.86 7.78 0.52
N ARG A 69 7.18 7.60 0.69
CA ARG A 69 8.16 7.73 -0.40
C ARG A 69 8.05 6.62 -1.42
N GLN A 70 7.56 5.45 -1.00
CA GLN A 70 7.36 4.34 -1.92
C GLN A 70 6.21 4.65 -2.88
N VAL A 71 6.58 5.00 -4.11
CA VAL A 71 5.66 5.22 -5.26
C VAL A 71 4.73 4.02 -5.50
N LEU A 72 5.05 2.88 -4.90
CA LEU A 72 4.36 1.61 -5.03
C LEU A 72 3.09 1.49 -4.18
N TYR A 73 2.94 2.25 -3.10
CA TYR A 73 1.78 2.16 -2.21
C TYR A 73 0.66 3.14 -2.61
N SER A 74 -0.59 2.70 -2.53
CA SER A 74 -1.79 3.51 -2.77
C SER A 74 -2.28 4.23 -1.51
N GLY A 75 -1.71 3.88 -0.35
CA GLY A 75 -2.20 4.32 0.94
C GLY A 75 -2.07 5.82 1.20
N GLN A 76 -3.14 6.45 1.67
CA GLN A 76 -3.20 7.89 1.93
C GLN A 76 -2.97 8.24 3.41
N HIS A 77 -3.37 7.36 4.33
CA HIS A 77 -3.32 7.68 5.77
C HIS A 77 -1.89 7.78 6.29
N ALA A 78 -0.97 6.95 5.82
CA ALA A 78 0.44 7.10 6.14
C ALA A 78 0.96 8.48 5.69
N ALA A 79 0.62 8.91 4.48
CA ALA A 79 1.04 10.20 3.97
C ALA A 79 0.41 11.36 4.77
N THR A 80 -0.83 11.23 5.21
CA THR A 80 -1.48 12.21 6.11
C THR A 80 -0.80 12.25 7.49
N LEU A 81 -0.49 11.09 8.08
CA LEU A 81 0.24 11.00 9.35
C LEU A 81 1.60 11.70 9.29
N ALA A 82 2.39 11.48 8.22
CA ALA A 82 3.69 12.13 8.06
C ALA A 82 3.61 13.66 7.94
N ARG A 83 2.55 14.18 7.32
CA ARG A 83 2.41 15.62 7.04
C ARG A 83 1.76 16.41 8.16
N GLU A 84 0.75 15.84 8.81
CA GLU A 84 -0.19 16.59 9.65
C GLU A 84 -0.12 16.21 11.13
N TYR A 85 0.54 15.10 11.46
CA TYR A 85 0.57 14.58 12.82
C TYR A 85 2.01 14.53 13.36
N GLN A 86 2.15 14.78 14.66
CA GLN A 86 3.39 14.69 15.39
C GLN A 86 3.36 13.47 16.30
N PHE A 87 4.47 12.73 16.34
CA PHE A 87 4.58 11.58 17.22
C PHE A 87 4.46 12.00 18.70
N ARG A 88 3.67 11.24 19.46
CA ARG A 88 3.52 11.41 20.90
C ARG A 88 4.24 10.30 21.68
N GLU A 89 3.86 9.05 21.44
CA GLU A 89 4.28 7.92 22.27
C GLU A 89 4.08 6.56 21.59
N ASN A 90 4.72 5.54 22.17
CA ASN A 90 4.44 4.13 21.88
C ASN A 90 3.63 3.50 23.01
N ARG A 91 2.56 2.77 22.66
CA ARG A 91 1.79 1.95 23.60
C ARG A 91 1.87 0.48 23.20
N TRP A 92 2.12 -0.38 24.19
CA TRP A 92 2.25 -1.81 23.99
C TRP A 92 1.05 -2.57 24.54
N SER A 93 0.70 -3.69 23.89
CA SER A 93 -0.12 -4.71 24.55
C SER A 93 0.62 -5.30 25.75
N THR A 94 -0.14 -5.84 26.71
CA THR A 94 0.44 -6.57 27.86
C THR A 94 1.37 -7.71 27.42
N GLN A 95 1.07 -8.35 26.28
CA GLN A 95 1.84 -9.46 25.74
C GLN A 95 2.98 -9.02 24.81
N GLN A 96 3.15 -7.71 24.57
CA GLN A 96 4.15 -7.12 23.68
C GLN A 96 4.15 -7.67 22.24
N ASP A 97 3.01 -8.21 21.81
CA ASP A 97 2.75 -8.71 20.45
C ASP A 97 2.08 -7.66 19.57
N ARG A 98 1.67 -6.53 20.16
CA ARG A 98 1.03 -5.42 19.47
C ARG A 98 1.60 -4.10 19.96
N LEU A 99 1.90 -3.24 19.01
CA LEU A 99 2.46 -1.90 19.24
C LEU A 99 1.53 -0.89 18.58
N MET A 100 1.22 0.18 19.30
CA MET A 100 0.54 1.36 18.79
C MET A 100 1.52 2.53 18.86
N MET A 101 1.93 3.06 17.73
CA MET A 101 2.64 4.34 17.66
C MET A 101 1.58 5.42 17.54
N VAL A 102 1.54 6.34 18.49
CA VAL A 102 0.49 7.35 18.60
C VAL A 102 1.03 8.70 18.16
N PHE A 103 0.20 9.41 17.40
CA PHE A 103 0.47 10.75 16.90
C PHE A 103 -0.74 11.65 17.20
N ASP A 104 -0.51 12.95 17.33
CA ASP A 104 -1.58 13.95 17.44
C ASP A 104 -1.35 15.08 16.43
N ASN A 105 -2.43 15.75 16.01
CA ASN A 105 -2.34 16.93 15.16
C ASN A 105 -2.72 18.20 15.93
N ASP A 106 -2.49 19.36 15.30
CA ASP A 106 -2.79 20.67 15.89
C ASP A 106 -4.30 20.91 16.13
N SER A 107 -5.16 20.16 15.44
CA SER A 107 -6.62 20.18 15.60
C SER A 107 -7.10 19.39 16.82
N GLY A 108 -6.21 18.68 17.51
CA GLY A 108 -6.53 17.84 18.67
C GLY A 108 -7.08 16.45 18.32
N ASP A 109 -7.00 16.03 17.04
CA ASP A 109 -7.29 14.65 16.66
C ASP A 109 -6.05 13.77 16.83
N SER A 110 -6.28 12.51 17.19
CA SER A 110 -5.23 11.49 17.23
C SER A 110 -5.15 10.71 15.92
N GLY A 111 -3.93 10.33 15.56
CA GLY A 111 -3.60 9.38 14.52
C GLY A 111 -2.72 8.28 15.08
N PHE A 112 -2.65 7.11 14.43
CA PHE A 112 -1.84 6.02 14.94
C PHE A 112 -1.39 5.02 13.88
N VAL A 113 -0.26 4.38 14.15
CA VAL A 113 0.24 3.21 13.42
C VAL A 113 0.16 2.00 14.34
N ALA A 114 -0.69 1.03 13.98
CA ALA A 114 -0.89 -0.20 14.73
C ALA A 114 -0.14 -1.36 14.08
N TRP A 115 0.76 -1.96 14.84
CA TRP A 115 1.46 -3.20 14.52
C TRP A 115 0.88 -4.36 15.32
N SER A 116 0.69 -5.49 14.64
CA SER A 116 0.40 -6.78 15.28
C SER A 116 1.34 -7.81 14.69
N LEU A 117 2.23 -8.35 15.52
CA LEU A 117 3.27 -9.29 15.10
C LEU A 117 3.22 -10.52 16.01
N SER A 118 2.96 -11.70 15.45
CA SER A 118 2.88 -12.93 16.28
C SER A 118 4.25 -13.26 16.90
N ARG A 119 4.27 -13.90 18.07
CA ARG A 119 5.50 -14.29 18.77
C ARG A 119 6.42 -15.25 17.99
N ASN A 120 5.86 -15.95 16.99
CA ASN A 120 6.61 -16.80 16.07
C ASN A 120 6.84 -16.13 14.71
N ALA A 121 6.76 -14.79 14.63
CA ALA A 121 6.90 -14.10 13.38
C ALA A 121 8.31 -14.22 12.80
N THR A 122 8.34 -14.40 11.49
CA THR A 122 9.54 -14.46 10.67
C THR A 122 9.56 -13.27 9.71
N ALA A 123 10.76 -12.76 9.42
CA ALA A 123 11.01 -11.75 8.42
C ALA A 123 11.87 -12.36 7.30
N THR A 124 11.32 -12.45 6.09
CA THR A 124 12.04 -12.93 4.90
C THR A 124 12.28 -11.75 3.96
N SER A 125 13.46 -11.68 3.34
CA SER A 125 13.71 -10.64 2.33
C SER A 125 13.97 -11.21 0.95
N LEU A 126 13.48 -10.46 -0.04
CA LEU A 126 13.62 -10.75 -1.45
C LEU A 126 14.17 -9.53 -2.16
N ARG A 127 14.98 -9.77 -3.18
CA ARG A 127 15.33 -8.79 -4.20
C ARG A 127 14.42 -9.02 -5.40
N VAL A 128 13.64 -7.99 -5.74
CA VAL A 128 12.72 -7.99 -6.88
C VAL A 128 13.37 -7.15 -7.97
N GLN A 129 13.55 -7.72 -9.16
CA GLN A 129 14.02 -7.01 -10.35
C GLN A 129 12.90 -7.02 -11.37
N ASP A 130 12.34 -5.85 -11.66
CA ASP A 130 11.15 -5.73 -12.50
C ASP A 130 11.32 -4.59 -13.52
N SER A 131 10.87 -4.82 -14.75
CA SER A 131 11.04 -3.84 -15.83
C SER A 131 10.26 -2.53 -15.63
N MET A 132 9.22 -2.51 -14.79
CA MET A 132 8.38 -1.34 -14.54
C MET A 132 8.77 -0.57 -13.27
N ILE A 133 9.10 -1.29 -12.21
CA ILE A 133 9.41 -0.67 -10.89
C ILE A 133 10.90 -0.65 -10.56
N GLY A 134 11.76 -1.21 -11.44
CA GLY A 134 13.19 -1.33 -11.22
C GLY A 134 13.53 -2.36 -10.14
N GLN A 135 14.76 -2.28 -9.63
CA GLN A 135 15.17 -3.12 -8.53
C GLN A 135 14.59 -2.62 -7.20
N ARG A 136 14.01 -3.52 -6.42
CA ARG A 136 13.48 -3.26 -5.08
C ARG A 136 13.86 -4.37 -4.11
N PHE A 137 13.81 -4.04 -2.82
CA PHE A 137 14.08 -4.97 -1.73
C PHE A 137 12.81 -5.10 -0.91
N ALA A 138 12.22 -6.29 -0.90
CA ALA A 138 11.05 -6.60 -0.10
C ALA A 138 11.48 -7.16 1.26
N LEU A 139 10.76 -6.80 2.32
CA LEU A 139 10.79 -7.45 3.62
C LEU A 139 9.37 -7.94 3.93
N ILE A 140 9.19 -9.25 3.99
CA ILE A 140 7.92 -9.93 4.23
C ILE A 140 7.91 -10.38 5.68
N LEU A 141 6.99 -9.84 6.47
CA LEU A 141 6.78 -10.18 7.87
C LEU A 141 5.59 -11.13 7.98
N ARG A 142 5.80 -12.31 8.58
CA ARG A 142 4.80 -13.38 8.64
C ARG A 142 4.73 -14.01 10.04
N PRO A 143 3.55 -14.12 10.68
CA PRO A 143 2.32 -13.38 10.38
C PRO A 143 2.38 -11.98 11.01
N ALA A 144 1.94 -10.97 10.25
CA ALA A 144 2.05 -9.57 10.63
C ALA A 144 0.89 -8.75 10.06
N ARG A 145 0.42 -7.76 10.82
CA ARG A 145 -0.52 -6.74 10.35
C ARG A 145 -0.03 -5.36 10.72
N LEU A 146 -0.26 -4.43 9.79
CA LEU A 146 0.09 -3.04 9.94
C LEU A 146 -1.09 -2.18 9.51
N CYS A 147 -1.52 -1.25 10.35
CA CYS A 147 -2.59 -0.32 10.02
C CYS A 147 -2.20 1.12 10.36
N PHE A 148 -2.64 2.04 9.52
CA PHE A 148 -2.53 3.47 9.71
C PHE A 148 -3.93 4.01 9.95
N ALA A 149 -4.08 4.92 10.91
CA ALA A 149 -5.34 5.60 11.15
C ALA A 149 -5.15 7.09 11.40
N VAL A 150 -6.15 7.86 11.00
CA VAL A 150 -6.21 9.31 11.14
C VAL A 150 -7.58 9.75 11.66
N ASN A 151 -7.68 10.99 12.16
CA ASN A 151 -8.92 11.64 12.56
C ASN A 151 -9.69 10.89 13.66
N ALA A 152 -8.98 10.23 14.57
CA ALA A 152 -9.60 9.62 15.75
C ALA A 152 -9.79 10.68 16.84
N ALA A 153 -10.87 10.58 17.62
CA ALA A 153 -11.08 11.51 18.75
C ALA A 153 -9.98 11.39 19.82
N GLN A 154 -9.45 10.19 20.00
CA GLN A 154 -8.40 9.91 20.96
C GLN A 154 -7.64 8.63 20.58
N ALA A 155 -6.41 8.53 21.05
CA ALA A 155 -5.61 7.33 20.91
C ALA A 155 -6.26 6.11 21.62
N PRO A 156 -6.29 4.93 20.99
CA PRO A 156 -6.84 3.73 21.60
C PRO A 156 -6.14 3.36 22.91
N SER A 157 -6.88 2.81 23.85
CA SER A 157 -6.34 2.26 25.10
C SER A 157 -6.31 0.74 25.04
N TRP A 158 -5.34 0.11 25.70
CA TRP A 158 -5.30 -1.35 25.79
C TRP A 158 -6.22 -1.80 26.93
N SER A 159 -7.23 -2.62 26.63
CA SER A 159 -8.17 -3.14 27.63
C SER A 159 -8.72 -4.51 27.21
N THR A 160 -8.91 -5.43 28.16
CA THR A 160 -9.51 -6.76 27.91
C THR A 160 -8.82 -7.55 26.78
N GLY A 161 -7.50 -7.42 26.62
CA GLY A 161 -6.74 -8.13 25.58
C GLY A 161 -6.91 -7.57 24.16
N ARG A 162 -7.46 -6.36 24.01
CA ARG A 162 -7.62 -5.68 22.72
C ARG A 162 -7.43 -4.16 22.84
N TRP A 163 -7.23 -3.52 21.69
CA TRP A 163 -7.31 -2.06 21.61
C TRP A 163 -8.78 -1.63 21.69
N ALA A 164 -9.09 -0.78 22.65
CA ALA A 164 -10.38 -0.12 22.82
C ALA A 164 -10.33 1.24 22.13
N TYR A 165 -11.11 1.36 21.06
CA TYR A 165 -11.25 2.58 20.27
C TYR A 165 -12.39 3.43 20.80
N ASP A 166 -12.37 4.73 20.48
CA ASP A 166 -13.54 5.58 20.70
C ASP A 166 -14.74 5.04 19.91
N PRO A 167 -15.92 4.87 20.53
CA PRO A 167 -17.07 4.24 19.87
C PRO A 167 -17.74 5.14 18.83
N ILE A 168 -17.50 6.46 18.86
CA ILE A 168 -18.14 7.45 17.98
C ILE A 168 -17.17 7.86 16.86
N ARG A 169 -15.91 8.13 17.19
CA ARG A 169 -14.84 8.54 16.27
C ARG A 169 -13.59 7.68 16.46
N PRO A 170 -13.62 6.39 16.05
CA PRO A 170 -12.48 5.48 16.16
C PRO A 170 -11.31 5.85 15.23
N GLY A 171 -11.52 6.77 14.28
CA GLY A 171 -10.59 7.12 13.21
C GLY A 171 -10.94 6.44 11.89
N SER A 172 -10.34 6.94 10.82
CA SER A 172 -10.36 6.30 9.49
C SER A 172 -9.15 5.39 9.38
N PHE A 173 -9.33 4.13 8.99
CA PHE A 173 -8.28 3.11 8.99
C PHE A 173 -7.87 2.72 7.57
N GLU A 174 -6.58 2.44 7.41
CA GLU A 174 -5.99 1.89 6.20
C GLU A 174 -4.95 0.85 6.61
N CYS A 175 -5.21 -0.42 6.32
CA CYS A 175 -4.34 -1.52 6.71
C CYS A 175 -3.57 -2.06 5.51
N ASN A 176 -2.28 -2.29 5.72
CA ASN A 176 -1.41 -2.97 4.78
C ASN A 176 -1.23 -4.43 5.20
N GLY A 177 -1.12 -5.30 4.19
CA GLY A 177 -0.99 -6.75 4.38
C GLY A 177 -2.27 -7.54 4.11
N LEU A 178 -3.43 -6.88 3.98
CA LEU A 178 -4.63 -7.50 3.41
C LEU A 178 -4.64 -7.25 1.90
N THR A 179 -4.16 -8.20 1.11
CA THR A 179 -4.04 -8.07 -0.35
C THR A 179 -5.37 -8.01 -1.10
N ASN A 180 -6.49 -8.23 -0.41
CA ASN A 180 -7.83 -8.12 -1.00
C ASN A 180 -8.33 -6.67 -1.12
N SER A 181 -7.63 -5.69 -0.53
CA SER A 181 -7.77 -4.26 -0.82
C SER A 181 -6.39 -3.69 -1.10
N SER A 182 -5.96 -3.74 -2.36
CA SER A 182 -4.60 -3.46 -2.84
C SER A 182 -3.95 -2.23 -2.20
N ALA A 183 -3.18 -2.45 -1.12
CA ALA A 183 -2.28 -1.46 -0.52
C ALA A 183 -1.27 -0.89 -1.52
N PHE A 184 -1.08 -1.59 -2.64
CA PHE A 184 -0.22 -1.19 -3.73
C PHE A 184 -1.00 -0.44 -4.83
N LYS A 185 -0.35 0.49 -5.52
CA LYS A 185 -0.96 1.20 -6.65
C LYS A 185 -1.29 0.24 -7.79
N PRO A 186 -2.38 0.49 -8.53
CA PRO A 186 -2.66 -0.18 -9.79
C PRO A 186 -1.44 -0.15 -10.72
N GLY A 187 -1.17 -1.25 -11.41
CA GLY A 187 -0.02 -1.40 -12.33
C GLY A 187 1.25 -1.99 -11.68
N THR A 188 1.41 -1.91 -10.37
CA THR A 188 2.57 -2.53 -9.69
C THR A 188 2.54 -4.06 -9.70
N ARG A 189 1.33 -4.65 -9.62
CA ARG A 189 1.05 -6.09 -9.47
C ARG A 189 1.76 -6.76 -8.27
N LEU A 190 2.19 -5.98 -7.28
CA LEU A 190 3.12 -6.44 -6.24
C LEU A 190 2.62 -7.55 -5.30
N PRO A 191 1.31 -7.78 -5.07
CA PRO A 191 0.89 -9.06 -4.49
C PRO A 191 1.19 -10.22 -5.44
N ALA A 192 0.71 -10.15 -6.69
CA ALA A 192 0.87 -11.22 -7.67
C ALA A 192 2.33 -11.54 -8.03
N LEU A 193 3.21 -10.53 -8.05
CA LEU A 193 4.63 -10.74 -8.35
C LEU A 193 5.33 -11.58 -7.28
N LEU A 194 5.01 -11.36 -6.00
CA LEU A 194 5.62 -12.12 -4.90
C LEU A 194 5.18 -13.58 -4.85
N GLY A 195 4.13 -13.96 -5.60
CA GLY A 195 3.73 -15.36 -5.80
C GLY A 195 3.60 -16.15 -4.50
N ALA A 196 4.28 -17.30 -4.43
CA ALA A 196 4.25 -18.20 -3.26
C ALA A 196 4.98 -17.64 -2.02
N TYR A 197 5.70 -16.52 -2.13
CA TYR A 197 6.47 -15.97 -1.02
C TYR A 197 5.62 -15.18 -0.02
N PHE A 198 4.34 -14.93 -0.29
CA PHE A 198 3.44 -14.16 0.60
C PHE A 198 2.09 -14.88 0.86
N SER A 199 1.37 -14.42 1.88
CA SER A 199 0.00 -14.84 2.22
C SER A 199 -0.81 -13.65 2.77
N GLU A 200 -2.14 -13.74 2.81
CA GLU A 200 -3.05 -12.64 3.25
C GLU A 200 -2.87 -12.19 4.71
N GLY A 201 -2.08 -12.92 5.50
CA GLY A 201 -1.74 -12.58 6.88
C GLY A 201 -0.37 -11.93 7.05
N ASP A 202 0.31 -11.60 5.96
CA ASP A 202 1.66 -11.05 5.97
C ASP A 202 1.67 -9.55 5.75
N ALA A 203 2.65 -8.85 6.34
CA ALA A 203 2.93 -7.46 5.98
C ALA A 203 4.14 -7.41 5.04
N VAL A 204 4.01 -6.68 3.93
CA VAL A 204 5.08 -6.51 2.94
C VAL A 204 5.55 -5.07 2.94
N LEU A 205 6.83 -4.87 3.26
CA LEU A 205 7.53 -3.59 3.17
C LEU A 205 8.45 -3.59 1.95
N MET A 206 8.45 -2.50 1.18
CA MET A 206 9.26 -2.34 -0.02
C MET A 206 10.26 -1.19 0.16
N PHE A 207 11.50 -1.41 -0.29
CA PHE A 207 12.61 -0.46 -0.13
C PHE A 207 13.37 -0.27 -1.45
N ASP A 208 13.92 0.92 -1.62
CA ASP A 208 14.74 1.26 -2.80
C ASP A 208 16.17 0.73 -2.69
N SER A 209 16.66 0.45 -1.47
CA SER A 209 18.01 -0.04 -1.22
C SER A 209 18.08 -1.10 -0.11
N ARG A 210 19.13 -1.93 -0.16
CA ARG A 210 19.47 -2.89 0.91
C ARG A 210 19.70 -2.18 2.25
N GLY A 211 20.38 -1.03 2.23
CA GLY A 211 20.72 -0.29 3.44
C GLY A 211 19.48 0.17 4.19
N GLN A 212 18.50 0.73 3.47
CA GLN A 212 17.22 1.15 4.05
C GLN A 212 16.45 -0.04 4.65
N ARG A 213 16.35 -1.14 3.90
CA ARG A 213 15.75 -2.38 4.40
C ARG A 213 16.44 -2.87 5.68
N ASP A 214 17.77 -2.94 5.67
CA ASP A 214 18.57 -3.46 6.77
C ASP A 214 18.49 -2.57 8.02
N ALA A 215 18.36 -1.25 7.84
CA ALA A 215 18.10 -0.30 8.93
C ALA A 215 16.71 -0.55 9.56
N ILE A 216 15.65 -0.61 8.75
CA ILE A 216 14.29 -0.90 9.23
C ILE A 216 14.20 -2.30 9.86
N ALA A 217 14.91 -3.29 9.31
CA ALA A 217 15.02 -4.61 9.92
C ALA A 217 15.68 -4.56 11.30
N GLY A 218 16.72 -3.74 11.49
CA GLY A 218 17.32 -3.49 12.80
C GLY A 218 16.33 -2.91 13.81
N VAL A 219 15.51 -1.95 13.38
CA VAL A 219 14.44 -1.35 14.18
C VAL A 219 13.39 -2.39 14.59
N LEU A 220 12.90 -3.19 13.62
CA LEU A 220 11.93 -4.24 13.89
C LEU A 220 12.47 -5.30 14.85
N ALA A 221 13.76 -5.64 14.76
CA ALA A 221 14.41 -6.56 15.69
C ALA A 221 14.47 -5.99 17.14
N GLN A 222 14.61 -4.68 17.29
CA GLN A 222 14.59 -4.03 18.61
C GLN A 222 13.17 -3.94 19.18
N LEU A 223 12.19 -3.55 18.36
CA LEU A 223 10.80 -3.46 18.77
C LEU A 223 10.20 -4.83 19.07
N PHE A 224 10.56 -5.86 18.29
CA PHE A 224 10.06 -7.22 18.43
C PHE A 224 11.23 -8.19 18.57
N PRO A 225 11.80 -8.36 19.79
CA PRO A 225 12.99 -9.21 20.00
C PRO A 225 12.80 -10.68 19.64
N TYR A 226 11.55 -11.14 19.52
CA TYR A 226 11.20 -12.49 19.09
C TYR A 226 11.14 -12.65 17.56
N LEU A 227 11.21 -11.55 16.80
CA LEU A 227 11.20 -11.60 15.35
C LEU A 227 12.47 -12.27 14.84
N THR A 228 12.30 -13.34 14.08
CA THR A 228 13.41 -14.09 13.49
C THR A 228 13.58 -13.73 12.01
N PHE A 229 14.81 -13.56 11.56
CA PHE A 229 15.09 -13.24 10.15
C PHE A 229 15.41 -14.54 9.41
N SER A 230 14.50 -14.98 8.54
CA SER A 230 14.68 -16.19 7.74
C SER A 230 15.36 -15.84 6.42
N PRO A 231 16.33 -16.64 5.95
CA PRO A 231 16.82 -16.54 4.59
C PRO A 231 15.83 -17.10 3.54
N ARG A 232 14.71 -17.70 3.95
CA ARG A 232 13.74 -18.40 3.08
C ARG A 232 12.31 -18.32 3.59
#